data_AF-C2E319-F1
#
_entry.id   AF-C2E319-F1
#
_cell.length_a   1.000
_cell.length_b   1.000
_cell.length_c   1.000
_cell.angle_alpha   90.00
_cell.angle_beta   90.00
_cell.angle_gamma   90.00
#
_symmetry.space_group_name_H-M   'P 1'
#
loop_
_entity.id
_entity.type
_entity.pdbx_description
1 polymer ?
#
loop_
_entity_poly.entity_id
_entity_poly.type
_entity_poly.pdbx_seq_one_letter_code
_entity_poly.pdbx_strand_id
1 'polypeptide(L)'
;MSKLSKQDTIDIYNNWKHYHKSLSQLGREYRVRPDNLYYLIRLIDLHGLKILNKSYSSYSVEFKKTAIKRILINDEPANQVSLIIRKADHIMKSKDRQIKELQKQVKDLKQQNLKLTVENEFVKN
;
A
#
# COMPACT_ATOMS: atom_id res chain seq x y z
N MET A 1 5.31 19.38 14.28
CA MET A 1 5.78 18.07 14.80
C MET A 1 7.11 17.77 14.18
N SER A 2 8.14 17.46 14.98
CA SER A 2 9.36 16.88 14.44
C SER A 2 8.99 15.57 13.74
N LYS A 3 9.45 15.41 12.51
CA LYS A 3 9.14 14.24 11.70
C LYS A 3 9.97 13.08 12.24
N LEU A 4 9.31 12.04 12.78
CA LEU A 4 9.99 10.80 13.15
C LEU A 4 10.78 10.30 11.94
N SER A 5 12.04 9.93 12.16
CA SER A 5 12.80 9.24 11.13
C SER A 5 12.26 7.82 10.93
N LYS A 6 12.65 7.21 9.81
CA LYS A 6 12.34 5.79 9.56
C LYS A 6 12.92 4.90 10.65
N GLN A 7 14.13 5.20 11.14
CA GLN A 7 14.77 4.43 12.20
C GLN A 7 14.03 4.58 13.52
N ASP A 8 13.65 5.81 13.91
CA ASP A 8 12.83 6.04 15.11
C ASP A 8 11.54 5.21 15.08
N THR A 9 10.90 5.14 13.91
CA THR A 9 9.68 4.37 13.72
C THR A 9 9.90 2.86 13.92
N ILE A 10 11.03 2.33 13.44
CA ILE A 10 11.41 0.93 13.63
C ILE A 10 11.70 0.66 15.11
N ASP A 11 12.45 1.54 15.76
CA ASP A 11 12.84 1.40 17.16
C ASP A 11 11.63 1.48 18.09
N ILE A 12 10.70 2.41 17.84
CA ILE A 12 9.42 2.51 18.55
C ILE A 12 8.64 1.20 18.43
N TYR A 13 8.52 0.66 17.20
CA TYR A 13 7.78 -0.58 16.96
C TYR A 13 8.42 -1.77 17.68
N ASN A 14 9.75 -1.90 17.62
CA ASN A 14 10.48 -2.98 18.30
C ASN A 14 10.37 -2.86 19.84
N ASN A 15 10.53 -1.66 20.38
CA ASN A 15 10.37 -1.39 21.82
C ASN A 15 8.97 -1.74 22.33
N TRP A 16 7.94 -1.43 21.54
CA TRP A 16 6.57 -1.83 21.87
C TRP A 16 6.35 -3.35 21.74
N LYS A 17 6.78 -3.93 20.61
CA LYS A 17 6.49 -5.33 20.25
C LYS A 17 7.26 -6.36 21.08
N HIS A 18 8.53 -6.06 21.39
CA HIS A 18 9.46 -7.03 21.97
C HIS A 18 9.90 -6.66 23.40
N TYR A 19 9.94 -5.37 23.72
CA TYR A 19 10.36 -4.88 25.04
C TYR A 19 9.19 -4.37 25.89
N HIS A 20 7.95 -4.49 25.38
CA HIS A 20 6.71 -4.15 26.07
C HIS A 20 6.65 -2.73 26.65
N LYS A 21 7.38 -1.77 26.06
CA LYS A 21 7.26 -0.36 26.45
C LYS A 21 5.86 0.17 26.14
N SER A 22 5.28 0.92 27.08
CA SER A 22 3.98 1.54 26.88
C SER A 22 4.04 2.69 25.86
N LEU A 23 2.92 2.96 25.18
CA LEU A 23 2.83 4.09 24.24
C LEU A 23 3.04 5.44 24.93
N SER A 24 2.63 5.56 26.20
CA SER A 24 2.86 6.76 27.01
C SER A 24 4.35 6.97 27.31
N GLN A 25 5.10 5.89 27.56
CA GLN A 25 6.54 5.98 27.74
C GLN A 25 7.25 6.36 26.44
N LEU A 26 6.96 5.63 25.35
CA LEU A 26 7.53 5.93 24.03
C LEU A 26 7.17 7.33 23.55
N GLY A 27 5.94 7.78 23.82
CA GLY A 27 5.49 9.13 23.48
C GLY A 27 6.30 10.21 24.19
N ARG A 28 6.70 10.00 25.44
CA ARG A 28 7.60 10.91 26.16
C ARG A 28 9.03 10.86 25.59
N GLU A 29 9.58 9.67 25.38
CA GLU A 29 10.95 9.45 24.87
C GLU A 29 11.15 10.13 23.51
N TYR A 30 10.20 9.95 22.58
CA TYR A 30 10.29 10.47 21.21
C TYR A 30 9.55 11.81 21.02
N ARG A 31 8.93 12.37 22.06
CA ARG A 31 8.13 13.60 22.03
C ARG A 31 6.97 13.53 21.02
N VAL A 32 6.24 12.43 21.02
CA VAL A 32 5.09 12.15 20.14
C VAL A 32 3.86 11.79 20.97
N ARG A 33 2.67 12.22 20.51
CA ARG A 33 1.41 11.86 21.18
C ARG A 33 1.17 10.34 21.12
N PRO A 34 0.77 9.67 22.23
CA PRO A 34 0.50 8.23 22.24
C PRO A 34 -0.50 7.77 21.17
N ASP A 35 -1.52 8.58 20.86
CA ASP A 35 -2.50 8.29 19.79
C ASP A 35 -1.83 8.12 18.41
N ASN A 36 -0.81 8.94 18.13
CA ASN A 36 -0.07 8.86 16.88
C ASN A 36 0.79 7.59 16.83
N LEU A 37 1.37 7.18 17.97
CA LEU A 37 2.12 5.94 18.09
C LEU A 37 1.19 4.72 17.96
N TYR A 38 -0.01 4.78 18.54
CA TYR A 38 -1.04 3.74 18.38
C TYR A 38 -1.37 3.54 16.91
N TYR A 39 -1.63 4.64 16.18
CA TYR A 39 -1.86 4.58 14.74
C TYR A 39 -0.67 3.98 14.01
N LEU A 40 0.56 4.44 14.29
CA LEU A 40 1.80 3.95 13.68
C LEU A 40 1.97 2.43 13.85
N ILE A 41 1.73 1.92 15.06
CA ILE A 41 1.84 0.48 15.37
C ILE A 41 0.81 -0.32 14.60
N ARG A 42 -0.48 0.06 14.66
CA ARG A 42 -1.56 -0.60 13.91
C ARG A 42 -1.27 -0.65 12.42
N LEU A 43 -0.65 0.42 11.92
CA LEU A 43 -0.28 0.59 10.54
C LEU A 43 0.90 -0.31 10.13
N ILE A 44 1.84 -0.59 11.04
CA ILE A 44 2.92 -1.55 10.81
C ILE A 44 2.40 -2.98 10.96
N ASP A 45 1.60 -3.28 11.98
CA ASP A 45 0.99 -4.60 12.19
C ASP A 45 0.20 -5.07 10.95
N LEU A 46 -0.56 -4.16 10.33
CA LEU A 46 -1.42 -4.48 9.19
C LEU A 46 -0.66 -4.63 7.86
N HIS A 47 0.50 -3.99 7.71
CA HIS A 47 1.19 -3.84 6.41
C HIS A 47 2.63 -4.36 6.37
N GLY A 48 3.20 -4.64 7.53
CA GLY A 48 4.63 -4.88 7.74
C GLY A 48 5.49 -3.62 7.61
N LEU A 49 6.76 -3.75 8.00
CA LEU A 49 7.75 -2.66 7.98
C LEU A 49 8.01 -2.08 6.58
N LYS A 50 7.74 -2.83 5.51
CA LYS A 50 7.88 -2.38 4.11
C LYS A 50 7.09 -1.10 3.81
N ILE A 51 6.05 -0.81 4.60
CA ILE A 51 5.23 0.38 4.41
C ILE A 51 5.97 1.68 4.71
N LEU A 52 7.07 1.62 5.48
CA LEU A 52 7.93 2.76 5.80
C LEU A 52 8.83 3.17 4.64
N ASN A 53 8.99 2.32 3.62
CA ASN A 53 9.80 2.60 2.43
C ASN A 53 9.01 3.36 1.35
N LYS A 54 7.70 3.53 1.52
CA LYS A 54 6.86 4.21 0.52
C LYS A 54 6.96 5.72 0.69
N SER A 55 7.21 6.41 -0.42
CA SER A 55 6.91 7.84 -0.54
C SER A 55 5.40 8.09 -0.45
N TYR A 56 5.01 9.35 -0.23
CA TYR A 56 3.61 9.76 -0.27
C TYR A 56 2.98 9.33 -1.60
N SER A 57 2.04 8.42 -1.53
CA SER A 57 1.27 8.00 -2.71
C SER A 57 0.22 9.06 -3.03
N SER A 58 0.25 9.57 -4.26
CA SER A 58 -0.88 10.30 -4.81
C SER A 58 -2.06 9.33 -4.98
N TYR A 59 -3.14 9.59 -4.24
CA TYR A 59 -4.40 8.87 -4.40
C TYR A 59 -5.23 9.55 -5.48
N SER A 60 -5.91 8.76 -6.32
CA SER A 60 -6.85 9.32 -7.31
C SER A 60 -8.01 10.01 -6.62
N VAL A 61 -8.64 10.97 -7.32
CA VAL A 61 -9.79 11.72 -6.80
C VAL A 61 -10.93 10.78 -6.42
N GLU A 62 -11.25 9.80 -7.28
CA GLU A 62 -12.32 8.83 -7.04
C GLU A 62 -12.04 7.96 -5.82
N PHE A 63 -10.78 7.55 -5.62
CA PHE A 63 -10.39 6.79 -4.44
C PHE A 63 -10.57 7.59 -3.15
N LYS A 64 -10.19 8.88 -3.16
CA LYS A 64 -10.43 9.80 -2.03
C LYS A 64 -11.92 10.01 -1.77
N LYS A 65 -12.74 10.17 -2.81
CA LYS A 65 -14.20 10.31 -2.68
C LYS A 65 -14.82 9.07 -2.03
N THR A 66 -14.43 7.87 -2.46
CA THR A 66 -14.89 6.61 -1.85
C THR A 66 -14.51 6.52 -0.38
N ALA A 67 -13.29 6.95 -0.02
CA ALA A 67 -12.85 7.04 1.37
C ALA A 67 -13.76 7.92 2.22
N ILE A 68 -14.04 9.14 1.72
CA ILE A 68 -14.87 10.13 2.41
C ILE A 68 -16.31 9.63 2.54
N LYS A 69 -16.87 9.00 1.51
CA LYS A 69 -18.21 8.42 1.56
C LYS A 69 -18.35 7.37 2.66
N ARG A 70 -17.36 6.49 2.85
CA ARG A 70 -17.38 5.50 3.94
C ARG A 70 -17.43 6.15 5.32
N ILE A 71 -16.71 7.25 5.50
CA ILE A 71 -16.70 7.98 6.77
C ILE A 71 -18.04 8.69 7.00
N LEU A 72 -18.52 9.44 6.00
CA LEU A 72 -19.70 10.30 6.17
C LEU A 72 -21.04 9.56 6.07
N ILE A 73 -21.14 8.53 5.22
CA ILE A 73 -22.40 7.82 4.94
C ILE A 73 -22.53 6.58 5.81
N ASN A 74 -21.45 5.81 5.98
CA ASN A 74 -21.48 4.56 6.74
C ASN A 74 -21.08 4.75 8.21
N ASP A 75 -20.80 5.98 8.63
CA ASP A 75 -20.31 6.35 9.97
C ASP A 75 -19.06 5.54 10.40
N GLU A 76 -18.23 5.15 9.43
CA GLU A 76 -17.01 4.39 9.73
C GLU A 76 -15.93 5.31 10.34
N PRO A 77 -15.22 4.88 11.39
CA PRO A 77 -14.15 5.65 11.98
C PRO A 77 -13.04 5.99 10.97
N ALA A 78 -12.72 7.28 10.83
CA ALA A 78 -11.75 7.76 9.83
C ALA A 78 -10.37 7.09 9.94
N ASN A 79 -9.93 6.78 11.18
CA ASN A 79 -8.69 6.06 11.44
C ASN A 79 -8.71 4.62 10.89
N GLN A 80 -9.82 3.91 11.04
CA GLN A 80 -10.01 2.55 10.52
C GLN A 80 -10.11 2.55 9.00
N VAL A 81 -10.87 3.49 8.43
CA VAL A 81 -10.97 3.68 6.98
C VAL A 81 -9.58 3.93 6.39
N SER A 82 -8.78 4.81 6.99
CA SER A 82 -7.39 5.06 6.56
C SER A 82 -6.52 3.80 6.54
N LEU A 83 -6.59 2.98 7.60
CA LEU A 83 -5.83 1.72 7.70
C LEU A 83 -6.17 0.73 6.57
N ILE A 84 -7.48 0.56 6.31
CA ILE A 84 -8.00 -0.35 5.27
C ILE A 84 -7.65 0.15 3.88
N ILE A 85 -7.85 1.45 3.65
CA ILE A 85 -7.61 2.09 2.35
C ILE A 85 -6.14 2.01 1.96
N ARG A 86 -5.23 2.19 2.91
CA ARG A 86 -3.80 1.98 2.64
C ARG A 86 -3.51 0.54 2.19
N LYS A 87 -4.30 -0.45 2.63
CA LYS A 87 -4.09 -1.88 2.33
C LYS A 87 -4.63 -2.19 0.94
N ALA A 88 -5.80 -1.65 0.66
CA ALA A 88 -6.39 -1.67 -0.67
C ALA A 88 -5.44 -1.04 -1.71
N ASP A 89 -4.84 0.13 -1.44
CA ASP A 89 -3.87 0.77 -2.35
C ASP A 89 -2.67 -0.13 -2.66
N HIS A 90 -2.13 -0.82 -1.65
CA HIS A 90 -1.03 -1.78 -1.87
C HIS A 90 -1.45 -2.92 -2.80
N ILE A 91 -2.63 -3.51 -2.56
CA ILE A 91 -3.14 -4.63 -3.35
C ILE A 91 -3.44 -4.17 -4.79
N MET A 92 -4.11 -3.02 -4.96
CA MET A 92 -4.46 -2.46 -6.26
C MET A 92 -3.21 -2.19 -7.10
N LYS A 93 -2.21 -1.48 -6.57
CA LYS A 93 -0.95 -1.21 -7.30
C LYS A 93 -0.18 -2.47 -7.66
N SER A 94 -0.26 -3.52 -6.86
CA SER A 94 0.34 -4.82 -7.18
C SER A 94 -0.39 -5.48 -8.35
N LYS A 95 -1.73 -5.50 -8.30
CA LYS A 95 -2.59 -6.05 -9.36
C LYS A 95 -2.47 -5.26 -10.66
N ASP A 96 -2.43 -3.93 -10.61
CA ASP A 96 -2.27 -3.07 -11.79
C ASP A 96 -0.95 -3.36 -12.53
N ARG A 97 0.14 -3.60 -11.79
CA ARG A 97 1.42 -4.01 -12.39
C ARG A 97 1.31 -5.36 -13.08
N GLN A 98 0.68 -6.33 -12.44
CA GLN A 98 0.47 -7.66 -13.01
C GLN A 98 -0.42 -7.61 -14.25
N ILE A 99 -1.48 -6.81 -14.24
CA ILE A 99 -2.36 -6.60 -15.39
C ILE A 99 -1.59 -6.00 -16.56
N LYS A 100 -0.75 -4.98 -16.33
CA LYS A 100 0.09 -4.38 -17.39
C LYS A 100 1.04 -5.40 -18.02
N GLU A 101 1.66 -6.25 -17.20
CA GLU A 101 2.55 -7.31 -17.70
C GLU A 101 1.79 -8.33 -18.56
N LEU A 102 0.64 -8.80 -18.07
CA LEU A 102 -0.22 -9.73 -18.82
C LEU A 102 -0.71 -9.11 -20.14
N GLN A 103 -1.07 -7.83 -20.15
CA GLN A 103 -1.47 -7.13 -21.37
C GLN A 103 -0.35 -7.08 -22.41
N LYS A 104 0.90 -6.91 -21.95
CA LYS A 104 2.08 -6.95 -22.82
C LYS A 104 2.28 -8.36 -23.40
N GLN A 105 2.24 -9.39 -22.57
CA GLN A 105 2.36 -10.79 -23.01
C GLN A 105 1.29 -11.17 -24.04
N VAL A 106 0.03 -10.79 -23.82
CA VAL A 106 -1.07 -11.03 -24.77
C VAL A 106 -0.80 -10.32 -26.10
N LYS A 107 -0.24 -9.11 -26.09
CA LYS A 107 0.11 -8.39 -27.32
C LYS A 107 1.21 -9.12 -28.09
N ASP A 108 2.24 -9.58 -27.40
CA ASP A 108 3.38 -10.28 -28.01
C ASP A 108 2.95 -11.62 -28.61
N LEU A 109 2.13 -12.40 -27.90
CA LEU A 109 1.56 -13.66 -28.40
C LEU A 109 0.67 -13.46 -29.64
N LYS A 110 -0.12 -12.39 -29.68
CA LYS A 110 -0.93 -12.04 -30.86
C LYS A 110 -0.06 -11.76 -32.08
N GLN A 111 1.07 -11.08 -31.90
CA GLN A 111 2.01 -10.81 -33.00
C GLN A 111 2.70 -12.10 -33.49
N GLN A 112 3.10 -12.97 -32.58
CA GLN A 112 3.71 -14.26 -32.93
C GLN A 112 2.74 -15.16 -33.73
N ASN A 113 1.48 -15.27 -33.28
CA ASN A 113 0.47 -16.04 -34.00
C ASN A 113 0.21 -15.50 -35.40
N LEU A 114 0.12 -14.17 -35.56
CA LEU A 114 -0.05 -13.55 -36.88
C LEU A 114 1.12 -13.91 -37.81
N LYS A 115 2.36 -13.86 -37.31
CA LYS A 115 3.55 -14.22 -38.07
C LYS A 115 3.50 -15.69 -38.53
N LEU A 116 3.15 -16.61 -37.63
CA LEU A 116 3.01 -18.03 -37.94
C LEU A 116 1.90 -18.32 -38.95
N THR A 117 0.77 -17.61 -38.89
CA THR A 117 -0.31 -17.75 -39.88
C THR A 117 0.19 -17.39 -41.27
N VAL A 118 0.86 -16.24 -41.40
CA VAL A 118 1.43 -15.79 -42.67
C VAL A 118 2.45 -16.81 -43.20
N GLU A 119 3.38 -17.27 -42.37
CA GLU A 119 4.38 -18.28 -42.77
C GLU A 119 3.73 -19.59 -43.27
N ASN A 120 2.69 -20.08 -42.59
CA ASN A 120 1.98 -21.28 -43.01
C ASN A 120 1.19 -21.11 -44.32
N GLU A 121 0.69 -19.92 -44.62
CA GLU A 121 0.04 -19.61 -45.91
C GLU A 121 1.07 -19.58 -47.06
N PHE A 122 2.26 -19.05 -46.80
CA PHE A 122 3.35 -19.06 -47.79
C PHE A 122 3.86 -20.47 -48.11
N VAL A 123 3.97 -21.36 -47.11
CA VAL A 123 4.46 -22.74 -47.30
C VAL A 123 3.45 -23.64 -48.04
N LYS A 124 2.17 -23.27 -48.07
CA LYS A 124 1.10 -24.04 -48.74
C LYS A 124 0.90 -23.70 -50.22
N ASN A 125 1.54 -22.64 -50.72
CA ASN A 125 1.55 -22.24 -52.14
C ASN A 125 2.86 -22.67 -52.81
#